data_AF-A0A2E5RCR3-F1
#
_entry.id   AF-A0A2E5RCR3-F1
#
_cell.length_a   1.000
_cell.length_b   1.000
_cell.length_c   1.000
_cell.angle_alpha   90.00
_cell.angle_beta   90.00
_cell.angle_gamma   90.00
#
_symmetry.space_group_name_H-M   'P 1'
#
loop_
_entity.id
_entity.type
_entity.pdbx_description
1 polymer ?
#
loop_
_entity_poly.entity_id
_entity_poly.type
_entity_poly.pdbx_seq_one_letter_code
_entity_poly.pdbx_strand_id
1 'polypeptide(L)' 'MDITIVLGSKSDMPVAEKAAKILDTFDVKYQIRVASAHRSPDYLHGIVDAAEEDGCMVYIGMAGVAAAL' A
#
# COMPACT_ATOMS: atom_id res chain seq x y z
N MET A 1 8.33 -8.78 0.55
CA MET A 1 8.43 -7.73 1.61
C MET A 1 7.37 -8.02 2.66
N ASP A 2 7.57 -7.71 3.94
CA ASP A 2 6.61 -8.14 4.97
C ASP A 2 5.28 -7.37 4.90
N ILE A 3 5.33 -6.08 4.53
CA ILE A 3 4.16 -5.19 4.45
C ILE A 3 4.07 -4.46 3.10
N THR A 4 2.88 -4.38 2.51
CA THR A 4 2.60 -3.53 1.34
C THR A 4 1.60 -2.44 1.68
N ILE A 5 2.04 -1.19 1.63
CA ILE A 5 1.19 0.00 1.76
C ILE A 5 0.68 0.37 0.37
N VAL A 6 -0.64 0.43 0.19
CA VAL A 6 -1.29 0.81 -1.06
C VAL A 6 -2.02 2.13 -0.87
N LEU A 7 -1.74 3.10 -1.74
CA LEU A 7 -2.36 4.42 -1.74
C LEU A 7 -3.32 4.54 -2.92
N GLY A 8 -4.54 5.03 -2.66
CA GLY A 8 -5.50 5.35 -3.72
C GLY A 8 -5.07 6.51 -4.61
N SER A 9 -4.27 7.42 -4.07
CA SER A 9 -3.72 8.60 -4.74
C SER A 9 -2.33 8.96 -4.23
N LYS A 10 -1.52 9.61 -5.08
CA LYS A 10 -0.23 10.21 -4.65
C LYS A 10 -0.42 11.28 -3.57
N SER A 11 -1.59 11.91 -3.50
CA SER A 11 -1.92 12.88 -2.46
C SER A 11 -1.94 12.28 -1.05
N ASP A 12 -2.05 10.95 -0.94
CA ASP A 12 -2.07 10.24 0.36
C ASP A 12 -0.64 9.97 0.89
N MET A 13 0.41 10.24 0.10
CA MET A 13 1.80 9.98 0.47
C MET A 13 2.21 10.59 1.82
N PRO A 14 1.83 11.83 2.19
CA PRO A 14 2.17 12.39 3.51
C PRO A 14 1.56 11.61 4.68
N VAL A 15 0.49 10.83 4.46
CA VAL A 15 -0.09 9.92 5.46
C VAL A 15 0.68 8.60 5.46
N ALA A 16 1.01 8.08 4.27
CA ALA A 16 1.83 6.88 4.09
C ALA A 16 3.18 6.98 4.81
N GLU A 17 3.85 8.13 4.68
CA GLU A 17 5.13 8.41 5.33
C GLU A 17 5.07 8.35 6.86
N LYS A 18 3.90 8.64 7.46
CA LYS A 18 3.73 8.50 8.92
C LYS A 18 3.73 7.04 9.33
N ALA A 19 3.07 6.17 8.56
CA ALA A 19 3.09 4.73 8.79
C ALA A 19 4.49 4.16 8.53
N ALA A 20 5.12 4.54 7.42
CA ALA A 20 6.48 4.15 7.04
C ALA A 20 7.49 4.42 8.16
N LYS A 21 7.47 5.62 8.75
CA LYS A 21 8.36 5.98 9.89
C LYS A 21 8.21 5.05 11.10
N ILE A 22 6.99 4.57 11.37
CA ILE A 22 6.77 3.61 12.46
C ILE A 22 7.34 2.25 12.08
N LEU A 23 7.12 1.79 10.85
CA LEU A 23 7.68 0.53 10.36
C LEU A 23 9.22 0.55 10.37
N ASP A 24 9.83 1.66 9.97
CA ASP A 24 11.28 1.89 10.05
C ASP A 24 11.80 1.75 11.50
N THR A 25 11.04 2.27 12.49
CA THR A 25 11.42 2.19 13.91
C THR A 25 11.48 0.74 14.41
N PHE A 26 10.70 -0.16 13.81
CA PHE A 26 10.67 -1.59 14.15
C PHE A 26 11.49 -2.45 13.19
N ASP A 27 12.24 -1.85 12.24
CA ASP A 27 12.99 -2.56 11.20
C ASP A 27 12.14 -3.54 10.37
N VAL A 28 10.88 -3.17 10.13
CA VAL A 28 9.95 -3.97 9.31
C VAL A 28 10.12 -3.61 7.84
N LYS A 29 10.29 -4.60 6.96
CA LYS A 29 10.43 -4.35 5.52
C LYS A 29 9.07 -4.04 4.90
N TYR A 30 8.96 -2.91 4.22
CA TYR A 30 7.75 -2.52 3.53
C TYR A 30 8.00 -1.92 2.15
N GLN A 31 6.94 -1.90 1.34
CA GLN A 31 6.87 -1.11 0.12
C GLN A 31 5.64 -0.21 0.12
N ILE A 32 5.73 0.88 -0.63
CA ILE A 32 4.61 1.77 -0.92
C ILE A 32 4.30 1.67 -2.41
N ARG A 33 3.02 1.51 -2.75
CA ARG A 33 2.49 1.52 -4.12
C ARG A 33 1.32 2.47 -4.21
N VAL A 34 1.12 3.07 -5.39
CA VAL A 34 -0.03 3.93 -5.67
C VAL A 34 -0.88 3.26 -6.73
N ALA A 35 -2.10 2.88 -6.37
CA ALA A 35 -3.07 2.26 -7.27
C ALA A 35 -4.49 2.64 -6.86
N SER A 36 -5.30 3.02 -7.84
CA SER A 36 -6.67 3.46 -7.61
C SER A 36 -7.62 2.29 -7.88
N ALA A 37 -8.29 1.77 -6.85
CA ALA A 37 -9.27 0.69 -7.00
C ALA A 37 -10.40 1.04 -8.01
N HIS A 38 -10.79 2.32 -8.08
CA HIS A 38 -11.84 2.78 -9.00
C HIS A 38 -11.38 2.97 -10.44
N ARG A 39 -10.13 3.38 -10.66
CA ARG A 39 -9.64 3.80 -11.99
C ARG A 39 -8.80 2.73 -12.66
N SER A 40 -8.15 1.87 -11.87
CA SER A 40 -7.19 0.88 -12.33
C SER A 40 -7.23 -0.38 -11.45
N PRO A 41 -8.36 -1.12 -11.38
CA PRO A 41 -8.50 -2.30 -10.54
C PRO A 41 -7.53 -3.43 -10.93
N ASP A 42 -7.33 -3.69 -12.23
CA ASP A 42 -6.41 -4.74 -12.69
C ASP A 42 -4.96 -4.48 -12.27
N TYR A 43 -4.54 -3.21 -12.25
CA TYR A 43 -3.21 -2.83 -11.77
C TYR A 43 -3.08 -3.02 -10.25
N LEU A 44 -4.14 -2.76 -9.49
CA LEU A 44 -4.17 -3.04 -8.07
C LEU A 44 -4.05 -4.55 -7.81
N HIS A 45 -4.77 -5.38 -8.56
CA HIS A 45 -4.66 -6.84 -8.47
C HIS A 45 -3.22 -7.30 -8.75
N GLY A 46 -2.59 -6.80 -9.81
CA GLY A 46 -1.19 -7.14 -10.11
C GLY A 46 -0.19 -6.71 -9.03
N ILE A 47 -0.48 -5.64 -8.27
CA ILE A 47 0.33 -5.28 -7.09
C ILE A 47 0.15 -6.30 -5.98
N VAL A 48 -1.08 -6.76 -5.74
CA VAL A 48 -1.38 -7.75 -4.70
C VAL A 48 -0.71 -9.08 -5.03
N ASP A 49 -0.89 -9.58 -6.25
CA ASP A 49 -0.30 -10.85 -6.71
C ASP A 49 1.23 -10.84 -6.56
N ALA A 50 1.89 -9.78 -7.06
CA ALA A 50 3.33 -9.64 -6.94
C ALA A 50 3.79 -9.51 -5.48
N ALA A 51 3.01 -8.84 -4.63
CA ALA A 51 3.32 -8.72 -3.22
C ALA A 51 3.19 -10.08 -2.48
N GLU A 52 2.17 -10.88 -2.80
CA GLU A 52 2.01 -12.23 -2.25
C GLU A 52 3.19 -13.14 -2.64
N GLU A 53 3.60 -13.11 -3.92
CA GLU A 53 4.78 -13.84 -4.41
C GLU A 53 6.06 -13.42 -3.67
N ASP A 54 6.19 -12.13 -3.35
CA ASP A 54 7.31 -11.57 -2.57
C ASP A 54 7.20 -11.84 -1.05
N GLY A 55 6.20 -12.60 -0.59
CA GLY A 55 6.00 -12.97 0.81
C GLY A 55 5.36 -11.89 1.67
N CYS A 56 4.50 -11.05 1.10
CA CYS A 56 3.72 -10.05 1.84
C CYS A 56 2.72 -10.70 2.79
N MET A 57 2.77 -10.28 4.06
CA MET A 57 1.94 -10.82 5.13
C MET A 57 0.83 -9.85 5.55
N VAL A 58 1.04 -8.54 5.36
CA VAL A 58 0.10 -7.50 5.78
C VAL A 58 -0.03 -6.41 4.71
N TYR A 59 -1.27 -5.98 4.45
CA TYR A 59 -1.57 -4.87 3.56
C TYR A 59 -2.09 -3.67 4.36
N ILE A 60 -1.65 -2.47 4.01
CA ILE A 60 -2.14 -1.21 4.57
C ILE A 60 -2.74 -0.38 3.44
N GLY A 61 -4.07 -0.32 3.36
CA GLY A 61 -4.78 0.52 2.40
C GLY A 61 -4.95 1.96 2.91
N MET A 62 -4.60 2.95 2.08
CA MET A 62 -4.90 4.36 2.33
C MET A 62 -5.81 4.91 1.24
N ALA A 63 -7.02 5.28 1.64
CA ALA A 63 -8.01 5.89 0.76
C ALA A 63 -8.77 6.99 1.48
N GLY A 64 -9.28 7.94 0.69
CA GLY A 64 -10.18 9.00 1.14
C GLY A 64 -11.52 8.95 0.43
N VAL A 65 -12.52 9.64 0.99
CA VAL A 65 -13.90 9.75 0.46
C VAL A 65 -14.61 8.39 0.43
N ALA A 66 -14.98 7.87 -0.74
CA ALA A 66 -15.66 6.59 -0.88
C ALA A 66 -14.64 5.44 -0.82
N ALA A 67 -14.04 5.23 0.36
CA ALA A 67 -12.93 4.32 0.61
C ALA A 67 -13.21 2.86 0.19
N ALA A 68 -12.98 2.56 -1.09
CA ALA A 68 -13.15 1.24 -1.70
C ALA A 68 -11.80 0.60 -2.07
N LEU A 69 -10.72 1.07 -1.44
CA LEU A 69 -9.38 0.47 -1.57
C LEU A 69 -9.23 -0.69 -0.60
#